data_AF-A0A3D5GII6-F1
#
_entry.id   AF-A0A3D5GII6-F1
#
_cell.length_a   1.000
_cell.length_b   1.000
_cell.length_c   1.000
_cell.angle_alpha   90.00
_cell.angle_beta   90.00
_cell.angle_gamma   90.00
#
_symmetry.space_group_name_H-M   'P 1'
#
loop_
_entity.id
_entity.type
_entity.pdbx_description
1 polymer ?
#
loop_
_entity_poly.entity_id
_entity_poly.type
_entity_poly.pdbx_seq_one_letter_code
_entity_poly.pdbx_strand_id
1 'polypeptide(L)'
;MKPPPLHSAPVDAAERVSARPVVCYPPEVIPILDRSAVESARAARTKVGEVLVPPRDARVFQVPAGQFFRIISVEGAQVGDLNLHNAGDLTERFFSGKTRALHGTHLSTGDRMWSTLPHLRSLATITDDTLDWYG
;
A
#
# COMPACT_ATOMS: atom_id res chain seq x y z
N MET A 1 22.13 5.59 13.15
CA MET A 1 23.08 6.37 12.31
C MET A 1 24.05 5.41 11.65
N LYS A 2 24.38 5.60 10.37
CA LYS A 2 25.44 4.81 9.72
C LYS A 2 26.81 5.26 10.25
N PRO A 3 27.80 4.36 10.37
CA PRO A 3 29.16 4.73 10.76
C PRO A 3 29.82 5.64 9.70
N PRO A 4 30.88 6.39 10.07
CA PRO A 4 31.60 7.24 9.14
C PRO A 4 32.28 6.42 8.02
N PRO A 5 32.47 7.01 6.83
CA PRO A 5 33.12 6.32 5.71
C PRO A 5 34.59 6.00 6.02
N LEU A 6 35.03 4.80 5.65
CA LEU A 6 36.41 4.32 5.82
C LEU A 6 37.35 4.71 4.67
N HIS A 7 36.81 5.32 3.60
CA HIS A 7 37.55 5.64 2.38
C HIS A 7 37.27 7.08 1.94
N SER A 8 38.29 7.73 1.37
CA SER A 8 38.17 9.06 0.76
C SER A 8 37.21 9.02 -0.44
N ALA A 9 36.46 10.11 -0.62
CA ALA A 9 35.64 10.30 -1.81
C ALA A 9 36.53 10.46 -3.06
N PRO A 10 36.08 9.98 -4.23
CA PRO A 10 36.79 10.24 -5.49
C PRO A 10 36.73 11.74 -5.85
N VAL A 11 37.64 12.19 -6.72
CA VAL A 11 37.78 13.62 -7.08
C VAL A 11 36.54 14.22 -7.76
N ASP A 12 35.74 13.38 -8.41
CA ASP A 12 34.50 13.71 -9.12
C ASP A 12 33.25 13.42 -8.27
N ALA A 13 33.38 13.19 -6.96
CA ALA A 13 32.25 12.84 -6.11
C ALA A 13 31.11 13.87 -6.16
N ALA A 14 31.44 15.16 -6.20
CA ALA A 14 30.46 16.23 -6.30
C ALA A 14 29.63 16.14 -7.60
N GLU A 15 30.29 15.82 -8.72
CA GLU A 15 29.63 15.62 -10.02
C GLU A 15 28.66 14.44 -9.97
N ARG A 16 29.10 13.29 -9.43
CA ARG A 16 28.27 12.08 -9.30
C ARG A 16 27.02 12.29 -8.45
N VAL A 17 27.15 13.01 -7.35
CA VAL A 17 26.01 13.31 -6.44
C VAL A 17 25.05 14.32 -7.06
N SER A 18 25.54 15.21 -7.92
CA SER A 18 24.71 16.24 -8.58
C SER A 18 23.78 15.71 -9.67
N ALA A 19 23.90 14.43 -10.05
CA ALA A 19 23.04 13.81 -11.06
C ALA A 19 21.56 13.93 -10.65
N ARG A 20 20.71 14.36 -11.59
CA ARG A 20 19.28 14.55 -11.34
C ARG A 20 18.60 13.19 -11.11
N PRO A 21 17.76 13.05 -10.07
CA PRO A 21 16.96 11.84 -9.89
C PRO A 21 16.02 11.59 -11.07
N VAL A 22 15.82 10.31 -11.40
CA VAL A 22 14.83 9.85 -12.38
C VAL A 22 13.86 8.90 -11.70
N VAL A 23 12.57 9.17 -11.81
CA VAL A 23 11.52 8.31 -11.25
C VAL A 23 11.43 7.02 -12.08
N CYS A 24 11.52 5.87 -11.42
CA CYS A 24 11.55 4.58 -12.10
C CYS A 24 10.20 4.20 -12.75
N TYR A 25 9.09 4.56 -12.10
CA TYR A 25 7.73 4.31 -12.55
C TYR A 25 6.92 5.61 -12.39
N PRO A 26 6.82 6.43 -13.46
CA PRO A 26 6.06 7.67 -13.40
C PRO A 26 4.57 7.41 -13.09
N PRO A 27 3.91 8.18 -12.20
CA PRO A 27 2.52 7.93 -11.78
C PRO A 27 1.51 7.87 -12.93
N GLU A 28 1.80 8.56 -14.04
CA GLU A 28 0.94 8.67 -15.22
C GLU A 28 0.70 7.32 -15.91
N VAL A 29 1.56 6.32 -15.65
CA VAL A 29 1.41 4.97 -16.23
C VAL A 29 0.43 4.10 -15.44
N ILE A 30 -0.04 4.57 -14.27
CA ILE A 30 -0.95 3.82 -13.40
C ILE A 30 -2.39 4.27 -13.70
N PRO A 31 -3.31 3.34 -14.04
CA PRO A 31 -4.70 3.71 -14.33
C PRO A 31 -5.35 4.43 -13.15
N ILE A 32 -5.92 5.61 -13.41
CA ILE A 32 -6.59 6.44 -12.41
C ILE A 32 -7.81 5.71 -11.83
N LEU A 33 -8.01 5.84 -10.51
CA LEU A 33 -9.21 5.34 -9.84
C LEU A 33 -10.43 6.20 -10.21
N ASP A 34 -11.50 5.58 -10.72
CA ASP A 34 -12.79 6.26 -10.88
C ASP A 34 -13.42 6.52 -9.50
N ARG A 35 -13.19 7.73 -8.99
CA ARG A 35 -13.67 8.15 -7.66
C ARG A 35 -15.20 8.13 -7.57
N SER A 36 -15.90 8.56 -8.61
CA SER A 36 -17.37 8.64 -8.59
C SER A 36 -18.00 7.25 -8.52
N ALA A 37 -17.47 6.29 -9.28
CA ALA A 37 -17.92 4.90 -9.21
C ALA A 37 -17.64 4.28 -7.83
N VAL A 38 -16.46 4.53 -7.27
CA VAL A 38 -16.07 4.05 -5.94
C VAL A 38 -16.96 4.66 -4.85
N GLU A 39 -17.18 5.96 -4.85
CA GLU A 39 -18.02 6.67 -3.89
C GLU A 39 -19.47 6.17 -3.94
N SER A 40 -20.01 5.97 -5.14
CA SER A 40 -21.36 5.43 -5.34
C SER A 40 -21.49 4.01 -4.78
N ALA A 41 -20.55 3.12 -5.11
CA ALA A 41 -20.52 1.75 -4.58
C ALA A 41 -20.35 1.74 -3.05
N ARG A 42 -19.54 2.67 -2.53
CA ARG A 42 -19.33 2.86 -1.09
C ARG A 42 -20.58 3.34 -0.38
N ALA A 43 -21.34 4.27 -0.95
CA ALA A 43 -22.59 4.75 -0.37
C ALA A 43 -23.66 3.65 -0.32
N ALA A 44 -23.68 2.76 -1.32
CA ALA A 44 -24.64 1.67 -1.41
C ALA A 44 -24.29 0.42 -0.57
N ARG A 45 -23.09 0.36 0.05
CA ARG A 45 -22.63 -0.84 0.76
C ARG A 45 -23.44 -1.10 2.03
N THR A 46 -23.65 -2.38 2.34
CA THR A 46 -24.18 -2.82 3.64
C THR A 46 -23.10 -3.60 4.38
N LYS A 47 -23.03 -3.44 5.71
CA LYS A 47 -22.09 -4.20 6.55
C LYS A 47 -22.57 -5.65 6.63
N VAL A 48 -21.66 -6.59 6.33
CA VAL A 48 -21.94 -8.04 6.33
C VAL A 48 -21.19 -8.81 7.40
N GLY A 49 -20.21 -8.19 8.05
CA GLY A 49 -19.42 -8.83 9.10
C GLY A 49 -18.46 -7.84 9.76
N GLU A 50 -17.83 -8.29 10.84
CA GLU A 50 -16.78 -7.58 11.56
C GLU A 50 -15.84 -8.56 12.25
N VAL A 51 -14.60 -8.13 12.47
CA VAL A 51 -13.61 -8.86 13.26
C VAL A 51 -12.85 -7.84 14.10
N LEU A 52 -12.89 -8.00 15.42
CA LEU A 52 -12.06 -7.23 16.35
C LEU A 52 -10.73 -7.95 16.55
N VAL A 53 -9.62 -7.26 16.29
CA VAL A 53 -8.26 -7.77 16.50
C VAL A 53 -7.79 -7.33 17.89
N PRO A 54 -7.57 -8.26 18.85
CA PRO A 54 -7.07 -7.88 20.16
C PRO A 54 -5.65 -7.31 20.09
N PRO A 55 -5.25 -6.48 21.07
CA PRO A 55 -3.87 -5.99 21.15
C PRO A 55 -2.87 -7.15 21.19
N ARG A 56 -1.80 -7.06 20.37
CA ARG A 56 -0.72 -8.07 20.24
C ARG A 56 -1.19 -9.43 19.70
N ASP A 57 -2.33 -9.48 19.01
CA ASP A 57 -2.88 -10.68 18.40
C ASP A 57 -3.18 -10.42 16.92
N ALA A 58 -3.53 -11.47 16.17
CA ALA A 58 -3.87 -11.40 14.75
C ALA A 58 -5.18 -12.12 14.48
N ARG A 59 -5.93 -11.64 13.48
CA ARG A 59 -7.11 -12.33 12.97
C ARG A 59 -7.05 -12.41 11.46
N VAL A 60 -7.77 -13.39 10.91
CA VAL A 60 -7.98 -13.54 9.47
C VAL A 60 -9.44 -13.26 9.17
N PHE A 61 -9.68 -12.57 8.08
CA PHE A 61 -11.01 -12.33 7.53
C PHE A 61 -10.97 -12.50 6.01
N GLN A 62 -12.11 -12.85 5.42
CA GLN A 62 -12.25 -13.04 3.98
C GLN A 62 -13.14 -11.94 3.39
N VAL A 63 -12.75 -11.43 2.23
CA VAL A 63 -13.48 -10.39 1.51
C VAL A 63 -13.63 -10.84 0.06
N PRO A 64 -14.85 -11.17 -0.39
CA PRO A 64 -15.10 -11.48 -1.79
C PRO A 64 -14.73 -10.32 -2.71
N ALA A 65 -14.34 -10.65 -3.95
CA ALA A 65 -14.07 -9.63 -4.97
C ALA A 65 -15.28 -8.70 -5.15
N GLY A 66 -15.03 -7.39 -5.24
CA GLY A 66 -16.07 -6.35 -5.34
C GLY A 66 -16.65 -5.89 -3.99
N GLN A 67 -16.28 -6.51 -2.87
CA GLN A 67 -16.63 -6.01 -1.53
C GLN A 67 -15.56 -5.09 -0.95
N PHE A 68 -15.92 -4.46 0.18
CA PHE A 68 -15.07 -3.55 0.92
C PHE A 68 -14.70 -4.13 2.28
N PHE A 69 -13.48 -3.88 2.73
CA PHE A 69 -13.12 -3.97 4.15
C PHE A 69 -12.63 -2.61 4.64
N ARG A 70 -12.78 -2.38 5.94
CA ARG A 70 -12.36 -1.14 6.59
C ARG A 70 -11.61 -1.48 7.87
N ILE A 71 -10.41 -0.93 8.02
CA ILE A 71 -9.63 -0.98 9.25
C ILE A 71 -9.88 0.34 9.98
N ILE A 72 -10.25 0.27 11.25
CA ILE A 72 -10.59 1.44 12.07
C ILE A 72 -9.76 1.40 13.36
N SER A 73 -9.23 2.55 13.76
CA SER A 73 -8.68 2.72 15.10
C SER A 73 -9.84 2.74 16.09
N VAL A 74 -9.76 1.94 17.14
CA VAL A 74 -10.74 1.88 18.22
C VAL A 74 -10.01 1.98 19.55
N GLU A 75 -10.68 2.54 20.56
CA GLU A 75 -10.19 2.72 21.95
C GLU A 75 -8.97 3.65 22.13
N GLY A 76 -7.96 3.57 21.26
CA GLY A 76 -6.75 4.39 21.29
C GLY A 76 -5.94 4.32 20.00
N ALA A 77 -4.78 4.98 20.00
CA ALA A 77 -3.86 4.99 18.88
C ALA A 77 -3.11 3.65 18.76
N GLN A 78 -3.24 2.98 17.61
CA GLN A 78 -2.63 1.69 17.34
C GLN A 78 -2.29 1.56 15.86
N VAL A 79 -1.11 1.00 15.56
CA VAL A 79 -0.74 0.59 14.20
C VAL A 79 -1.14 -0.87 13.96
N GLY A 80 -1.41 -1.25 12.70
CA GLY A 80 -1.73 -2.62 12.33
C GLY A 80 -0.91 -3.09 11.15
N ASP A 81 -0.43 -4.32 11.22
CA ASP A 81 0.30 -4.97 10.13
C ASP A 81 -0.68 -5.80 9.29
N LEU A 82 -0.75 -5.51 7.98
CA LEU A 82 -1.69 -6.15 7.06
C LEU A 82 -0.96 -7.07 6.07
N ASN A 83 -1.43 -8.31 5.95
CA ASN A 83 -1.12 -9.22 4.85
C ASN A 83 -2.39 -9.51 4.05
N LEU A 84 -2.26 -9.61 2.72
CA LEU A 84 -3.33 -10.01 1.82
C LEU A 84 -2.91 -11.22 1.00
N HIS A 85 -3.83 -12.16 0.83
CA HIS A 85 -3.67 -13.36 0.01
C HIS A 85 -4.89 -13.52 -0.89
N ASN A 86 -4.70 -14.07 -2.09
CA ASN A 86 -5.83 -14.56 -2.88
C ASN A 86 -6.44 -15.77 -2.16
N ALA A 87 -7.75 -15.74 -1.92
CA ALA A 87 -8.45 -16.79 -1.18
C ALA A 87 -8.44 -18.16 -1.89
N GLY A 88 -8.33 -18.18 -3.23
CA GLY A 88 -8.22 -19.40 -4.02
C GLY A 88 -6.78 -19.87 -4.27
N ASP A 89 -5.78 -19.04 -3.98
CA ASP A 89 -4.36 -19.35 -4.14
C ASP A 89 -3.51 -18.51 -3.18
N LEU A 90 -3.13 -19.09 -2.05
CA LEU A 90 -2.37 -18.37 -1.02
C LEU A 90 -0.93 -18.01 -1.45
N THR A 91 -0.43 -18.57 -2.55
CA THR A 91 0.89 -18.23 -3.09
C THR A 91 0.90 -16.84 -3.73
N GLU A 92 -0.25 -16.41 -4.27
CA GLU A 92 -0.51 -15.03 -4.65
C GLU A 92 -0.83 -14.19 -3.42
N ARG A 93 0.11 -13.31 -3.06
CA ARG A 93 0.02 -12.48 -1.85
C ARG A 93 0.50 -11.06 -2.09
N PHE A 94 0.27 -10.19 -1.13
CA PHE A 94 0.71 -8.80 -1.16
C PHE A 94 2.23 -8.69 -1.38
N PHE A 95 2.62 -7.87 -2.35
CA PHE A 95 4.01 -7.62 -2.71
C PHE A 95 4.37 -6.16 -2.43
N SER A 96 4.74 -5.89 -1.17
CA SER A 96 5.11 -4.55 -0.70
C SER A 96 6.27 -3.94 -1.49
N GLY A 97 7.26 -4.75 -1.90
CA GLY A 97 8.42 -4.28 -2.66
C GLY A 97 8.06 -3.64 -4.01
N LYS A 98 7.21 -4.31 -4.80
CA LYS A 98 6.77 -3.77 -6.10
C LYS A 98 5.74 -2.67 -5.94
N THR A 99 4.86 -2.79 -4.95
CA THR A 99 3.91 -1.73 -4.57
C THR A 99 4.65 -0.43 -4.23
N ARG A 100 5.73 -0.51 -3.44
CA ARG A 100 6.59 0.62 -3.10
C ARG A 100 7.28 1.24 -4.31
N ALA A 101 7.70 0.42 -5.27
CA ALA A 101 8.35 0.91 -6.48
C ALA A 101 7.37 1.71 -7.37
N LEU A 102 6.08 1.36 -7.34
CA LEU A 102 5.04 2.00 -8.16
C LEU A 102 4.45 3.25 -7.49
N HIS A 103 4.23 3.21 -6.18
CA HIS A 103 3.47 4.27 -5.48
C HIS A 103 4.31 5.08 -4.49
N GLY A 104 5.51 4.61 -4.12
CA GLY A 104 6.37 5.27 -3.13
C GLY A 104 6.39 4.55 -1.78
N THR A 105 6.94 5.21 -0.76
CA THR A 105 7.22 4.60 0.55
C THR A 105 5.97 4.34 1.39
N HIS A 106 4.90 5.09 1.15
CA HIS A 106 3.61 4.98 1.83
C HIS A 106 2.50 4.95 0.78
N LEU A 107 1.32 4.48 1.17
CA LEU A 107 0.16 4.38 0.31
C LEU A 107 -0.98 5.22 0.88
N SER A 108 -1.79 5.80 0.01
CA SER A 108 -3.03 6.50 0.39
C SER A 108 -4.11 6.31 -0.68
N THR A 109 -5.18 7.09 -0.61
CA THR A 109 -6.35 6.99 -1.49
C THR A 109 -5.98 6.99 -2.96
N GLY A 110 -6.39 5.93 -3.68
CA GLY A 110 -6.08 5.71 -5.10
C GLY A 110 -5.02 4.63 -5.33
N ASP A 111 -4.15 4.38 -4.34
CA ASP A 111 -3.09 3.40 -4.47
C ASP A 111 -3.61 1.97 -4.43
N ARG A 112 -2.85 1.09 -5.08
CA ARG A 112 -3.17 -0.33 -5.22
C ARG A 112 -2.15 -1.18 -4.49
N MET A 113 -2.62 -2.16 -3.73
CA MET A 113 -1.79 -3.21 -3.15
C MET A 113 -1.60 -4.32 -4.18
N TRP A 114 -0.40 -4.43 -4.76
CA TRP A 114 -0.11 -5.35 -5.86
C TRP A 114 0.28 -6.74 -5.36
N SER A 115 -0.08 -7.78 -6.10
CA SER A 115 0.30 -9.16 -5.82
C SER A 115 1.72 -9.51 -6.30
N THR A 116 2.24 -10.63 -5.77
CA THR A 116 3.52 -11.22 -6.15
C THR A 116 3.55 -11.65 -7.63
N LEU A 117 4.76 -11.72 -8.19
CA LEU A 117 5.00 -12.38 -9.47
C LEU A 117 4.65 -13.88 -9.36
N PRO A 118 4.14 -14.50 -10.44
CA PRO A 118 3.93 -13.95 -11.79
C PRO A 118 2.62 -13.15 -11.97
N HIS A 119 1.74 -13.12 -10.97
CA HIS A 119 0.39 -12.57 -11.09
C HIS A 119 0.36 -11.05 -11.34
N LEU A 120 1.11 -10.28 -10.54
CA LEU A 120 1.25 -8.81 -10.62
C LEU A 120 -0.06 -8.08 -10.96
N ARG A 121 -1.08 -8.28 -10.12
CA ARG A 121 -2.37 -7.59 -10.24
C ARG A 121 -2.74 -6.91 -8.92
N SER A 122 -3.71 -6.00 -8.96
CA SER A 122 -4.24 -5.40 -7.73
C SER A 122 -5.03 -6.43 -6.93
N LEU A 123 -4.67 -6.60 -5.65
CA LEU A 123 -5.45 -7.36 -4.66
C LEU A 123 -6.48 -6.46 -3.97
N ALA A 124 -6.11 -5.19 -3.73
CA ALA A 124 -6.97 -4.17 -3.15
C ALA A 124 -6.59 -2.79 -3.69
N THR A 125 -7.55 -1.87 -3.64
CA THR A 125 -7.35 -0.43 -3.88
C THR A 125 -7.77 0.33 -2.63
N ILE A 126 -6.95 1.29 -2.19
CA ILE A 126 -7.30 2.18 -1.07
C ILE A 126 -8.33 3.18 -1.58
N THR A 127 -9.52 3.18 -0.97
CA THR A 127 -10.66 4.00 -1.40
C THR A 127 -11.02 5.14 -0.44
N ASP A 128 -10.48 5.10 0.78
CA ASP A 128 -10.45 6.21 1.75
C ASP A 128 -9.14 6.08 2.50
N ASP A 129 -8.64 7.22 2.94
CA ASP A 129 -7.69 7.34 4.03
C ASP A 129 -8.05 8.59 4.84
N THR A 130 -8.43 8.41 6.10
CA THR A 130 -8.79 9.54 6.98
C THR A 130 -7.57 10.34 7.46
N LEU A 131 -6.36 9.88 7.14
CA LEU A 131 -5.08 10.50 7.47
C LEU A 131 -4.37 11.04 6.21
N ASP A 132 -5.06 11.13 5.07
CA ASP A 132 -4.49 11.60 3.79
C ASP A 132 -3.94 13.03 3.84
N TRP A 133 -4.39 13.84 4.80
CA TRP A 133 -3.88 15.18 5.08
C TRP A 133 -2.46 15.21 5.65
N TYR A 134 -1.89 14.07 6.06
CA TYR A 134 -0.60 14.00 6.75
C TYR A 134 0.61 14.23 5.84
N GLY A 135 0.55 13.80 4.56
CA GLY A 135 1.62 14.00 3.57
C GLY A 135 1.89 12.81 2.67
#